data_AF-A0A350UHZ7-F1
#
_entry.id   AF-A0A350UHZ7-F1
#
_cell.length_a   1.000
_cell.length_b   1.000
_cell.length_c   1.000
_cell.angle_alpha   90.00
_cell.angle_beta   90.00
_cell.angle_gamma   90.00
#
_symmetry.space_group_name_H-M   'P 1'
#
loop_
_entity.id
_entity.type
_entity.pdbx_description
1 polymer ?
#
loop_
_entity_poly.entity_id
_entity_poly.type
_entity_poly.pdbx_seq_one_letter_code
_entity_poly.pdbx_strand_id
1 'polypeptide(L)'
;IVPLAMPGIRAGSILVFIPCLGAYLTPDLLGGGKTILVGTLIQNQFTNARDWPFGAALSLGVMAVVMVLLMGLIRRQGEGVL
;
A
#
# COMPACT_ATOMS: atom_id res chain seq x y z
N ILE A 1 -2.52 31.41 -11.74
CA ILE A 1 -3.23 30.11 -11.88
C ILE A 1 -2.55 28.96 -11.13
N VAL A 2 -1.24 28.74 -11.28
CA VAL A 2 -0.49 27.67 -10.57
C VAL A 2 -0.62 27.70 -9.03
N PRO A 3 -0.52 28.85 -8.32
CA PRO A 3 -0.59 28.85 -6.85
C PRO A 3 -2.00 28.57 -6.28
N LEU A 4 -3.06 28.86 -7.04
CA LEU A 4 -4.44 28.56 -6.62
C LEU A 4 -4.80 27.07 -6.80
N ALA A 5 -4.16 26.40 -7.77
CA ALA A 5 -4.33 24.97 -8.03
C ALA A 5 -3.45 24.07 -7.15
N MET A 6 -2.47 24.64 -6.44
CA MET A 6 -1.53 23.93 -5.57
C MET A 6 -2.18 23.04 -4.48
N PRO A 7 -3.26 23.45 -3.78
CA PRO A 7 -3.98 22.54 -2.87
C PRO A 7 -4.65 21.37 -3.61
N GLY A 8 -5.16 21.58 -4.83
CA GLY A 8 -5.76 20.53 -5.66
C GLY A 8 -4.73 19.51 -6.18
N ILE A 9 -3.53 19.97 -6.56
CA ILE A 9 -2.43 19.09 -6.98
C ILE A 9 -1.95 18.22 -5.81
N ARG A 10 -1.88 18.77 -4.59
CA ARG A 10 -1.53 18.01 -3.37
C ARG A 10 -2.59 16.95 -3.04
N ALA A 11 -3.87 17.29 -3.14
CA ALA A 11 -4.95 16.32 -2.94
C ALA A 11 -4.94 15.21 -4.01
N GLY A 12 -4.78 15.57 -5.28
CA GLY A 12 -4.75 14.60 -6.39
C GLY A 12 -3.57 13.64 -6.35
N SER A 13 -2.38 14.13 -5.97
CA SER A 13 -1.19 13.28 -5.84
C SER A 13 -1.32 12.27 -4.70
N ILE A 14 -1.96 12.62 -3.58
CA ILE A 14 -2.25 11.68 -2.48
C ILE A 14 -3.30 10.65 -2.92
N LEU A 15 -4.33 11.08 -3.65
CA LEU A 15 -5.41 10.21 -4.14
C LEU A 15 -4.90 9.14 -5.12
N VAL A 16 -3.85 9.42 -5.90
CA VAL A 16 -3.19 8.44 -6.79
C VAL A 16 -2.14 7.60 -6.06
N PHE A 17 -1.45 8.15 -5.06
CA PHE A 17 -0.42 7.43 -4.32
C PHE A 17 -0.97 6.22 -3.54
N ILE A 18 -2.14 6.37 -2.92
CA ILE A 18 -2.81 5.30 -2.16
C ILE A 18 -3.10 4.05 -3.02
N PRO A 19 -3.77 4.14 -4.19
CA PRO A 19 -4.01 2.98 -5.05
C PRO A 19 -2.73 2.46 -5.71
N CYS A 20 -1.71 3.31 -5.98
CA CYS A 20 -0.42 2.84 -6.49
C CYS A 20 0.29 1.87 -5.53
N LEU A 21 0.21 2.07 -4.22
CA LEU A 21 0.73 1.12 -3.23
C LEU A 21 -0.04 -0.21 -3.23
N GLY A 22 -1.32 -0.18 -3.60
CA GLY A 22 -2.19 -1.36 -3.73
C GLY A 22 -2.12 -2.07 -5.08
N ALA A 23 -1.51 -1.47 -6.10
CA ALA A 23 -1.42 -2.00 -7.46
C ALA A 23 -0.33 -3.09 -7.62
N TYR A 24 -0.22 -4.00 -6.65
CA TYR A 24 0.71 -5.14 -6.71
C TYR A 24 0.21 -6.27 -7.62
N LEU A 25 -1.09 -6.29 -7.96
CA LEU A 25 -1.69 -7.27 -8.88
C LEU A 25 -1.20 -7.10 -10.32
N THR A 26 -0.93 -5.86 -10.76
CA THR A 26 -0.49 -5.57 -12.14
C THR A 26 0.90 -6.15 -12.48
N PRO A 27 1.95 -5.99 -11.65
CA PRO A 27 3.24 -6.63 -11.91
C PRO A 27 3.21 -8.16 -11.75
N ASP A 28 2.31 -8.69 -10.92
CA ASP A 28 2.14 -10.14 -10.75
C ASP A 28 1.60 -10.79 -12.03
N LEU A 29 0.57 -10.18 -12.63
CA LEU A 29 -0.03 -10.63 -13.88
C LEU A 29 0.89 -10.47 -15.11
N LEU A 30 1.81 -9.50 -15.10
CA LEU A 30 2.70 -9.20 -16.23
C LEU A 30 3.96 -10.09 -16.27
N GLY A 31 4.09 -11.05 -15.36
CA GLY A 31 5.11 -12.10 -15.46
C GLY A 31 5.98 -12.31 -14.21
N GLY A 32 5.63 -11.74 -13.04
CA GLY A 32 5.89 -12.24 -11.67
C GLY A 32 7.24 -12.87 -11.27
N GLY A 33 8.26 -12.87 -12.10
CA GLY A 33 9.34 -13.87 -12.06
C GLY A 33 10.69 -13.38 -11.54
N LYS A 34 10.82 -12.11 -11.13
CA LYS A 34 12.10 -11.58 -10.61
C LYS A 34 11.99 -10.70 -9.36
N THR A 35 10.79 -10.29 -8.96
CA THR A 35 10.61 -9.46 -7.77
C THR A 35 9.51 -10.04 -6.92
N ILE A 36 9.91 -10.69 -5.83
CA ILE A 36 8.97 -11.20 -4.85
C ILE A 36 8.29 -9.99 -4.19
N LEU A 37 7.00 -9.81 -4.46
CA LEU A 37 6.17 -8.79 -3.84
C LEU A 37 5.61 -9.35 -2.53
N VAL A 38 5.32 -8.47 -1.58
CA VAL A 38 4.76 -8.85 -0.27
C VAL A 38 3.49 -9.70 -0.42
N GLY A 39 2.65 -9.41 -1.41
CA GLY A 39 1.43 -10.18 -1.71
C GLY A 39 1.71 -11.61 -2.21
N THR A 40 2.68 -11.79 -3.12
CA THR A 40 3.04 -13.12 -3.64
C THR A 40 3.80 -13.95 -2.60
N LEU A 41 4.54 -13.29 -1.70
CA LEU A 41 5.11 -13.91 -0.48
C LEU A 41 4.01 -14.52 0.40
N ILE A 42 3.00 -13.73 0.76
CA ILE A 42 1.90 -14.20 1.60
C ILE A 42 1.18 -15.38 0.93
N GLN A 43 0.83 -15.25 -0.35
CA GLN A 43 0.15 -16.31 -1.09
C GLN A 43 0.99 -17.61 -1.14
N ASN A 44 2.31 -17.50 -1.32
CA ASN A 44 3.20 -18.66 -1.28
C ASN A 44 3.30 -19.28 0.13
N GLN A 45 3.22 -18.49 1.20
CA GLN A 45 3.18 -19.05 2.56
C GLN A 45 1.86 -19.79 2.85
N PHE A 46 0.74 -19.33 2.30
CA PHE A 46 -0.55 -20.03 2.40
C PHE A 46 -0.64 -21.28 1.50
N THR A 47 -0.10 -21.23 0.27
CA THR A 47 -0.29 -22.28 -0.74
C THR A 47 0.89 -23.28 -0.81
N ASN A 48 2.13 -22.80 -0.83
CA ASN A 48 3.33 -23.64 -1.04
C ASN A 48 3.88 -24.17 0.29
N ALA A 49 3.98 -23.33 1.33
CA ALA A 49 4.44 -23.76 2.65
C ALA A 49 3.35 -24.45 3.49
N ARG A 50 2.06 -24.21 3.15
CA ARG A 50 0.88 -24.68 3.91
C ARG A 50 0.91 -24.24 5.39
N ASP A 51 1.68 -23.19 5.69
CA ASP A 51 1.84 -22.58 7.00
C ASP A 51 0.83 -21.44 7.17
N TRP A 52 -0.44 -21.82 7.30
CA TRP A 52 -1.56 -20.92 7.58
C TRP A 52 -1.31 -19.90 8.71
N PRO A 53 -0.69 -20.25 9.86
CA PRO A 53 -0.44 -19.27 10.91
C PRO A 53 0.62 -18.24 10.53
N PHE A 54 1.66 -18.63 9.77
CA PHE A 54 2.71 -17.72 9.33
C PHE A 54 2.22 -16.78 8.23
N GLY A 55 1.45 -17.30 7.28
CA GLY A 55 0.74 -16.49 6.29
C GLY A 55 -0.19 -15.47 6.94
N ALA A 56 -0.94 -15.86 7.98
CA ALA A 56 -1.81 -14.94 8.71
C ALA A 56 -1.04 -13.84 9.45
N ALA A 57 0.10 -14.17 10.08
CA ALA A 57 0.96 -13.19 10.74
C ALA A 57 1.54 -12.16 9.76
N LEU A 58 1.97 -12.61 8.57
CA LEU A 58 2.45 -11.73 7.51
C LEU A 58 1.33 -10.79 7.01
N SER A 59 0.12 -11.32 6.77
CA SER A 59 -1.04 -10.50 6.37
C SER A 59 -1.38 -9.43 7.40
N LEU A 60 -1.42 -9.81 8.69
CA LEU A 60 -1.67 -8.87 9.79
C LEU A 60 -0.56 -7.82 9.93
N GLY A 61 0.71 -8.22 9.74
CA GLY A 61 1.83 -7.29 9.76
C GLY A 61 1.75 -6.23 8.67
N VAL A 62 1.42 -6.64 7.44
CA VAL A 62 1.24 -5.72 6.31
C VAL A 62 0.04 -4.79 6.54
N MET A 63 -1.06 -5.33 7.05
CA MET A 63 -2.23 -4.54 7.43
C MET A 63 -1.89 -3.48 8.49
N ALA A 64 -1.10 -3.84 9.51
CA ALA A 64 -0.65 -2.92 10.55
C ALA A 64 0.24 -1.80 9.96
N VAL A 65 1.17 -2.15 9.06
CA VAL A 65 2.03 -1.15 8.38
C VAL A 65 1.20 -0.16 7.57
N VAL A 66 0.23 -0.65 6.78
CA VAL A 66 -0.68 0.21 6.00
C VAL A 66 -1.50 1.10 6.93
N MET A 67 -2.03 0.56 8.01
CA MET A 67 -2.83 1.30 8.99
C MET A 67 -2.01 2.43 9.65
N VAL A 68 -0.76 2.17 10.04
CA VAL A 68 0.15 3.19 10.61
C VAL A 68 0.49 4.26 9.58
N LEU A 69 0.75 3.86 8.34
CA LEU A 69 1.09 4.77 7.25
C LEU A 69 -0.10 5.69 6.92
N LEU A 70 -1.31 5.14 6.84
CA LEU A 70 -2.54 5.93 6.66
C LEU A 70 -2.80 6.87 7.84
N MET A 71 -2.68 6.40 9.09
CA MET A 71 -2.80 7.27 10.26
C MET A 71 -1.77 8.39 10.27
N GLY A 72 -0.52 8.10 9.89
CA GLY A 72 0.53 9.11 9.77
C GLY A 72 0.26 10.15 8.67
N LEU A 73 -0.23 9.72 7.51
CA LEU A 73 -0.63 10.62 6.44
C LEU A 73 -1.84 11.48 6.80
N ILE A 74 -2.86 10.90 7.45
CA ILE A 74 -4.05 11.62 7.93
C ILE A 74 -3.65 12.64 9.01
N ARG A 75 -2.77 12.29 9.96
CA ARG A 75 -2.25 13.23 10.96
C ARG A 75 -1.49 14.39 10.29
N ARG A 76 -0.69 14.12 9.27
CA ARG A 76 -0.01 15.17 8.47
C ARG A 76 -0.97 16.03 7.65
N GLN A 77 -2.16 15.54 7.31
CA GLN A 77 -3.22 16.36 6.70
C GLN A 77 -3.98 17.19 7.73
N GLY A 78 -4.16 16.70 8.95
CA GLY A 78 -4.82 17.42 10.05
C GLY A 78 -4.10 18.70 10.49
N GLU A 79 -2.77 18.77 10.32
CA GLU A 79 -1.97 19.97 10.62
C GLU A 79 -2.00 21.03 9.49
N GLY A 80 -2.61 20.75 8.34
CA GLY A 80 -2.74 21.68 7.22
C GLY A 80 -4.13 22.30 7.02
N VAL A 81 -5.06 22.03 7.95
CA VAL A 81 -6.47 22.47 7.88
C VAL A 81 -6.84 23.42 9.04
N LEU A 82 -5.87 23.80 9.88
CA LEU A 82 -5.96 24.89 10.85
C LEU A 82 -4.99 26.00 10.44
#